data_AF-A0A3D1RAX0-F1
#
_entry.id   AF-A0A3D1RAX0-F1
#
_cell.length_a   1.000
_cell.length_b   1.000
_cell.length_c   1.000
_cell.angle_alpha   90.00
_cell.angle_beta   90.00
_cell.angle_gamma   90.00
#
_symmetry.space_group_name_H-M   'P 1'
#
loop_
_entity.id
_entity.type
_entity.pdbx_description
1 polymer ?
#
loop_
_entity_poly.entity_id
_entity_poly.type
_entity_poly.pdbx_seq_one_letter_code
_entity_poly.pdbx_strand_id
1 'polypeptide(L)'
;MDDWVKPVDFTAKMRLGTANEFLLGVMLDRAILADKAWDSAEWICDSLGEPDAFWSNLVKMDRKALKGFMRYGYGGKSFHRYYKTFAELLPLAAEHILENYEGDPRRIWNSKRDVKAVRDELDAVPGIGQALANMAVLILARNYGLLGGKEALKELDIKPDIQVRRVFERSGLVIRPASDQALIDAAKKLAPDFPASLDAPAWEIGRTFCKPKVADCDNCPLGEVCPRL
;
A
#
# COMPACT_ATOMS: atom_id res chain seq x y z
N MET A 1 0.66 -14.18 -4.38
CA MET A 1 1.76 -13.19 -4.45
C MET A 1 1.97 -12.66 -5.88
N ASP A 2 1.50 -13.37 -6.93
CA ASP A 2 1.52 -12.92 -8.33
C ASP A 2 0.50 -11.81 -8.70
N ASP A 3 -0.39 -11.42 -7.78
CA ASP A 3 -1.51 -10.49 -8.07
C ASP A 3 -1.18 -9.00 -7.88
N TRP A 4 0.03 -8.65 -7.40
CA TRP A 4 0.38 -7.25 -7.12
C TRP A 4 0.78 -6.43 -8.35
N VAL A 5 1.10 -7.10 -9.47
CA VAL A 5 1.80 -6.50 -10.63
C VAL A 5 0.92 -6.44 -11.88
N LYS A 6 -0.27 -7.04 -11.86
CA LYS A 6 -1.20 -6.99 -13.00
C LYS A 6 -2.21 -5.86 -12.80
N PRO A 7 -2.22 -4.82 -13.64
CA PRO A 7 -3.34 -3.89 -13.71
C PRO A 7 -4.62 -4.71 -13.95
N VAL A 8 -5.63 -4.52 -13.12
CA VAL A 8 -6.90 -5.27 -13.26
C VAL A 8 -7.66 -4.71 -14.45
N ASP A 9 -8.10 -5.58 -15.37
CA ASP A 9 -8.91 -5.21 -16.54
C ASP A 9 -10.33 -4.72 -16.19
N PHE A 10 -10.69 -4.63 -14.90
CA PHE A 10 -12.01 -4.19 -14.45
C PHE A 10 -12.00 -3.62 -13.03
N THR A 11 -12.92 -2.69 -12.76
CA THR A 11 -13.24 -2.19 -11.43
C THR A 11 -13.97 -3.25 -10.61
N ALA A 12 -13.24 -3.98 -9.78
CA ALA A 12 -13.86 -4.81 -8.76
C ALA A 12 -14.16 -3.96 -7.52
N LYS A 13 -15.45 -3.67 -7.24
CA LYS A 13 -15.83 -3.15 -5.93
C LYS A 13 -15.23 -4.06 -4.86
N MET A 14 -14.44 -3.52 -3.93
CA MET A 14 -13.90 -4.34 -2.85
C MET A 14 -15.03 -4.91 -1.99
N ARG A 15 -14.87 -6.17 -1.57
CA ARG A 15 -15.67 -6.76 -0.50
C ARG A 15 -15.30 -6.11 0.84
N LEU A 16 -16.20 -6.17 1.81
CA LEU A 16 -15.98 -5.51 3.11
C LEU A 16 -14.73 -6.05 3.83
N GLY A 17 -14.55 -7.38 3.87
CA GLY A 17 -13.35 -8.00 4.46
C GLY A 17 -12.06 -7.48 3.84
N THR A 18 -11.96 -7.57 2.52
CA THR A 18 -10.81 -7.03 1.75
C THR A 18 -10.59 -5.54 1.98
N ALA A 19 -11.66 -4.75 2.15
CA ALA A 19 -11.54 -3.32 2.44
C ALA A 19 -11.00 -3.04 3.85
N ASN A 20 -11.38 -3.85 4.84
CA ASN A 20 -10.85 -3.78 6.20
C ASN A 20 -9.37 -4.15 6.23
N GLU A 21 -9.03 -5.29 5.62
CA GLU A 21 -7.65 -5.76 5.46
C GLU A 21 -6.81 -4.72 4.74
N PHE A 22 -7.35 -4.12 3.68
CA PHE A 22 -6.67 -3.09 2.90
C PHE A 22 -6.34 -1.87 3.76
N LEU A 23 -7.35 -1.30 4.44
CA LEU A 23 -7.15 -0.11 5.26
C LEU A 23 -6.16 -0.39 6.41
N LEU A 24 -6.29 -1.54 7.06
CA LEU A 24 -5.38 -1.95 8.13
C LEU A 24 -3.96 -2.20 7.61
N GLY A 25 -3.81 -2.83 6.45
CA GLY A 25 -2.52 -3.05 5.78
C GLY A 25 -1.81 -1.74 5.46
N VAL A 26 -2.53 -0.75 4.92
CA VAL A 26 -2.03 0.61 4.72
C VAL A 26 -1.50 1.19 6.02
N MET A 27 -2.26 1.11 7.12
CA MET A 27 -1.84 1.63 8.42
C MET A 27 -0.57 0.93 8.93
N LEU A 28 -0.49 -0.39 8.76
CA LEU A 28 0.61 -1.22 9.26
C LEU A 28 1.88 -1.11 8.40
N ASP A 29 1.81 -0.63 7.16
CA ASP A 29 2.97 -0.47 6.27
C ASP A 29 3.87 0.74 6.65
N ARG A 30 4.09 0.92 7.95
CA ARG A 30 4.94 1.97 8.51
C ARG A 30 6.27 1.39 8.92
N ALA A 31 7.24 1.56 8.02
CA ALA A 31 8.62 1.20 8.24
C ALA A 31 8.79 -0.27 8.64
N ILE A 32 8.01 -1.15 8.04
CA ILE A 32 8.11 -2.60 8.18
C ILE A 32 8.28 -3.20 6.78
N LEU A 33 8.53 -4.52 6.69
CA LEU A 33 8.45 -5.19 5.40
C LEU A 33 6.98 -5.23 4.97
N ALA A 34 6.70 -4.85 3.73
CA ALA A 34 5.35 -4.81 3.17
C ALA A 34 4.62 -6.15 3.40
N ASP A 35 5.23 -7.28 3.02
CA ASP A 35 4.63 -8.62 3.20
C ASP A 35 4.16 -8.83 4.65
N LYS A 36 5.02 -8.47 5.62
CA LYS A 36 4.64 -8.59 7.03
C LYS A 36 3.48 -7.65 7.42
N ALA A 37 3.40 -6.44 6.87
CA ALA A 37 2.30 -5.51 7.15
C ALA A 37 0.97 -6.07 6.66
N TRP A 38 0.92 -6.51 5.40
CA TRP A 38 -0.29 -7.02 4.76
C TRP A 38 -0.71 -8.37 5.35
N ASP A 39 0.24 -9.30 5.57
CA ASP A 39 -0.04 -10.57 6.26
C ASP A 39 -0.58 -10.33 7.67
N SER A 40 -0.03 -9.36 8.40
CA SER A 40 -0.51 -9.03 9.74
C SER A 40 -1.92 -8.43 9.70
N ALA A 41 -2.26 -7.67 8.67
CA ALA A 41 -3.59 -7.07 8.53
C ALA A 41 -4.65 -8.15 8.32
N GLU A 42 -4.40 -9.09 7.38
CA GLU A 42 -5.26 -10.26 7.14
C GLU A 42 -5.47 -11.04 8.45
N TRP A 43 -4.39 -11.40 9.12
CA TRP A 43 -4.44 -12.17 10.36
C TRP A 43 -5.21 -11.46 11.48
N ILE A 44 -5.07 -10.14 11.59
CA ILE A 44 -5.81 -9.35 12.58
C ILE A 44 -7.30 -9.32 12.24
N CYS A 45 -7.65 -9.09 10.98
CA CYS A 45 -9.05 -9.08 10.54
C CYS A 45 -9.72 -10.44 10.81
N ASP A 46 -9.08 -11.53 10.39
CA ASP A 46 -9.58 -12.90 10.62
C ASP A 46 -9.73 -13.25 12.10
N SER A 47 -8.85 -12.72 12.95
CA SER A 47 -8.88 -12.98 14.39
C SER A 47 -9.98 -12.22 15.14
N LEU A 48 -10.53 -11.15 14.54
CA LEU A 48 -11.43 -10.22 15.22
C LEU A 48 -12.88 -10.30 14.73
N GLY A 49 -13.28 -11.45 14.19
CA GLY A 49 -14.66 -11.81 13.88
C GLY A 49 -15.07 -11.49 12.45
N GLU A 50 -16.38 -11.49 12.21
CA GLU A 50 -16.94 -11.22 10.87
C GLU A 50 -16.60 -9.79 10.39
N PRO A 51 -16.48 -9.56 9.07
CA PRO A 51 -16.04 -8.28 8.52
C PRO A 51 -16.85 -7.04 8.94
N ASP A 52 -18.15 -7.19 9.20
CA ASP A 52 -19.02 -6.09 9.65
C ASP A 52 -18.84 -5.75 11.15
N ALA A 53 -18.39 -6.72 11.95
CA ALA A 53 -18.13 -6.54 13.37
C ALA A 53 -16.71 -6.04 13.67
N PHE A 54 -15.76 -6.20 12.74
CA PHE A 54 -14.33 -5.95 12.90
C PHE A 54 -13.99 -4.63 13.64
N TRP A 55 -14.41 -3.48 13.10
CA TRP A 55 -14.12 -2.17 13.70
C TRP A 55 -14.78 -2.02 15.08
N SER A 56 -16.01 -2.51 15.24
CA SER A 56 -16.70 -2.47 16.54
C SER A 56 -15.99 -3.33 17.59
N ASN A 57 -15.40 -4.47 17.19
CA ASN A 57 -14.66 -5.36 18.06
C ASN A 57 -13.32 -4.74 18.50
N LEU A 58 -12.65 -3.99 17.61
CA LEU A 58 -11.45 -3.23 17.97
C LEU A 58 -11.73 -2.17 19.05
N VAL A 59 -12.85 -1.45 18.96
CA VAL A 59 -13.24 -0.43 19.96
C VAL A 59 -13.62 -1.07 21.30
N LYS A 60 -14.36 -2.19 21.27
CA LYS A 60 -14.82 -2.89 22.48
C LYS A 60 -13.71 -3.65 23.21
N MET A 61 -12.61 -3.97 22.53
CA MET A 61 -11.52 -4.72 23.13
C MET A 61 -10.84 -3.92 24.24
N ASP A 62 -10.69 -4.53 25.42
CA ASP A 62 -9.92 -3.93 26.51
C ASP A 62 -8.49 -3.56 26.05
N ARG A 63 -7.99 -2.40 26.48
CA ARG A 63 -6.71 -1.86 26.01
C ARG A 63 -5.52 -2.77 26.34
N LYS A 64 -5.55 -3.44 27.50
CA LYS A 64 -4.49 -4.40 27.87
C LYS A 64 -4.59 -5.68 27.03
N ALA A 65 -5.81 -6.15 26.76
CA ALA A 65 -6.06 -7.27 25.85
C ALA A 65 -5.59 -6.95 24.43
N LEU A 66 -5.94 -5.80 23.87
CA LEU A 66 -5.51 -5.36 22.53
C LEU A 66 -3.99 -5.25 22.45
N LYS A 67 -3.34 -4.67 23.47
CA LYS A 67 -1.87 -4.61 23.50
C LYS A 67 -1.23 -6.01 23.55
N GLY A 68 -1.83 -6.95 24.29
CA GLY A 68 -1.40 -8.35 24.32
C GLY A 68 -1.57 -9.02 22.96
N PHE A 69 -2.74 -8.85 22.34
CA PHE A 69 -3.04 -9.32 21.00
C PHE A 69 -2.05 -8.76 19.97
N MET A 70 -1.78 -7.46 19.99
CA MET A 70 -0.81 -6.83 19.10
C MET A 70 0.62 -7.35 19.28
N ARG A 71 0.96 -7.78 20.49
CA ARG A 71 2.30 -8.26 20.84
C ARG A 71 2.51 -9.75 20.56
N TYR A 72 1.47 -10.57 20.66
CA TYR A 72 1.60 -12.03 20.65
C TYR A 72 0.65 -12.76 19.70
N GLY A 73 -0.28 -12.05 19.06
CA GLY A 73 -1.30 -12.63 18.20
C GLY A 73 -0.69 -13.42 17.06
N TYR A 74 0.37 -12.94 16.42
CA TYR A 74 0.98 -13.56 15.24
C TYR A 74 1.82 -14.81 15.55
N GLY A 75 1.18 -15.91 15.95
CA GLY A 75 1.85 -17.17 16.32
C GLY A 75 2.83 -17.01 17.47
N GLY A 76 2.47 -16.19 18.48
CA GLY A 76 3.33 -15.86 19.62
C GLY A 76 4.29 -14.68 19.39
N LYS A 77 4.25 -14.07 18.20
CA LYS A 77 5.06 -12.88 17.83
C LYS A 77 4.18 -11.64 17.68
N SER A 78 4.81 -10.48 17.56
CA SER A 78 4.10 -9.22 17.34
C SER A 78 3.76 -9.02 15.87
N PHE A 79 2.53 -8.56 15.60
CA PHE A 79 2.10 -8.13 14.26
C PHE A 79 2.98 -6.99 13.76
N HIS A 80 3.30 -6.03 14.63
CA HIS A 80 4.14 -4.89 14.27
C HIS A 80 5.29 -4.67 15.25
N ARG A 81 6.40 -4.10 14.79
CA ARG A 81 7.52 -3.69 15.68
C ARG A 81 7.11 -2.54 16.61
N TYR A 82 6.16 -1.72 16.16
CA TYR A 82 5.52 -0.65 16.92
C TYR A 82 4.17 -1.09 17.53
N TYR A 83 4.04 -2.34 17.96
CA TYR A 83 2.78 -2.89 18.49
C TYR A 83 2.15 -2.03 19.60
N LYS A 84 2.97 -1.40 20.46
CA LYS A 84 2.48 -0.50 21.51
C LYS A 84 1.76 0.72 20.93
N THR A 85 2.33 1.31 19.90
CA THR A 85 1.74 2.46 19.20
C THR A 85 0.44 2.08 18.50
N PHE A 86 0.42 0.93 17.82
CA PHE A 86 -0.80 0.46 17.17
C PHE A 86 -1.90 0.03 18.15
N ALA A 87 -1.54 -0.45 19.36
CA ALA A 87 -2.52 -0.71 20.40
C ALA A 87 -3.27 0.56 20.86
N GLU A 88 -2.66 1.74 20.69
CA GLU A 88 -3.31 3.03 20.96
C GLU A 88 -4.02 3.59 19.72
N LEU A 89 -3.42 3.46 18.53
CA LEU A 89 -3.96 4.02 17.29
C LEU A 89 -5.16 3.26 16.72
N LEU A 90 -5.17 1.91 16.81
CA LEU A 90 -6.19 1.10 16.15
C LEU A 90 -7.61 1.41 16.64
N PRO A 91 -7.87 1.60 17.96
CA PRO A 91 -9.20 1.96 18.41
C PRO A 91 -9.62 3.36 17.95
N LEU A 92 -8.69 4.31 17.84
CA LEU A 92 -8.99 5.66 17.31
C LEU A 92 -9.37 5.60 15.83
N ALA A 93 -8.65 4.79 15.05
CA ALA A 93 -9.01 4.54 13.65
C ALA A 93 -10.37 3.84 13.56
N ALA A 94 -10.63 2.85 14.42
CA ALA A 94 -11.90 2.14 14.43
C ALA A 94 -13.08 3.05 14.78
N GLU A 95 -12.95 3.91 15.80
CA GLU A 95 -13.91 4.96 16.14
C GLU A 95 -14.17 5.87 14.93
N HIS A 96 -13.10 6.36 14.29
CA HIS A 96 -13.22 7.20 13.10
C HIS A 96 -13.98 6.52 11.95
N ILE A 97 -13.71 5.23 11.70
CA ILE A 97 -14.39 4.44 10.66
C ILE A 97 -15.86 4.18 10.99
N LEU A 98 -16.17 3.90 12.26
CA LEU A 98 -17.55 3.73 12.72
C LEU A 98 -18.37 5.01 12.60
N GLU A 99 -17.80 6.15 13.02
CA GLU A 99 -18.49 7.43 13.08
C GLU A 99 -18.70 8.05 11.69
N ASN A 100 -17.66 8.07 10.85
CA ASN A 100 -17.68 8.80 9.58
C ASN A 100 -18.07 7.93 8.39
N TYR A 101 -17.95 6.61 8.52
CA TYR A 101 -18.17 5.66 7.42
C TYR A 101 -19.04 4.46 7.82
N GLU A 102 -19.74 4.52 8.97
CA GLU A 102 -20.66 3.48 9.45
C GLU A 102 -20.02 2.07 9.52
N GLY A 103 -18.73 2.02 9.85
CA GLY A 103 -17.97 0.76 9.91
C GLY A 103 -17.55 0.20 8.55
N ASP A 104 -17.72 0.95 7.47
CA ASP A 104 -17.46 0.50 6.10
C ASP A 104 -16.40 1.37 5.38
N PRO A 105 -15.11 0.95 5.40
CA PRO A 105 -14.03 1.65 4.71
C PRO A 105 -14.26 1.84 3.21
N ARG A 106 -15.07 1.00 2.56
CA ARG A 106 -15.35 1.12 1.12
C ARG A 106 -15.96 2.46 0.76
N ARG A 107 -16.63 3.13 1.70
CA ARG A 107 -17.23 4.46 1.51
C ARG A 107 -16.19 5.56 1.26
N ILE A 108 -14.93 5.32 1.62
CA ILE A 108 -13.82 6.22 1.33
C ILE A 108 -13.50 6.22 -0.19
N TRP A 109 -13.63 5.10 -0.91
CA TRP A 109 -13.14 5.01 -2.30
C TRP A 109 -14.08 4.39 -3.35
N ASN A 110 -14.95 3.43 -3.02
CA ASN A 110 -15.66 2.61 -4.02
C ASN A 110 -16.55 3.42 -4.99
N SER A 111 -17.01 4.60 -4.59
CA SER A 111 -17.89 5.46 -5.40
C SER A 111 -17.32 6.86 -5.65
N LYS A 112 -16.01 7.06 -5.43
CA LYS A 112 -15.37 8.37 -5.57
C LYS A 112 -14.45 8.41 -6.78
N ARG A 113 -14.59 9.48 -7.57
CA ARG A 113 -13.71 9.76 -8.71
C ARG A 113 -12.57 10.71 -8.35
N ASP A 114 -12.81 11.60 -7.38
CA ASP A 114 -11.82 12.57 -6.93
C ASP A 114 -10.75 11.89 -6.08
N VAL A 115 -9.58 11.67 -6.69
CA VAL A 115 -8.40 11.08 -6.04
C VAL A 115 -7.92 11.94 -4.87
N LYS A 116 -7.99 13.27 -5.00
CA LYS A 116 -7.55 14.18 -3.94
C LYS A 116 -8.48 14.05 -2.72
N ALA A 117 -9.79 14.04 -2.93
CA ALA A 117 -10.75 13.86 -1.84
C ALA A 117 -10.53 12.52 -1.12
N VAL A 118 -10.34 11.44 -1.86
CA VAL A 118 -10.07 10.11 -1.28
C VAL A 118 -8.77 10.10 -0.49
N ARG A 119 -7.72 10.74 -1.01
CA ARG A 119 -6.46 10.89 -0.29
C ARG A 119 -6.62 11.68 1.00
N ASP A 120 -7.33 12.80 0.96
CA ASP A 120 -7.55 13.66 2.13
C ASP A 120 -8.36 12.91 3.21
N GLU A 121 -9.32 12.09 2.80
CA GLU A 121 -10.08 11.22 3.71
C GLU A 121 -9.24 10.08 4.31
N LEU A 122 -8.36 9.46 3.52
CA LEU A 122 -7.41 8.47 4.01
C LEU A 122 -6.41 9.10 4.99
N ASP A 123 -5.93 10.31 4.72
CA ASP A 123 -5.01 11.05 5.60
C ASP A 123 -5.67 11.38 6.95
N ALA A 124 -6.98 11.64 6.96
CA ALA A 124 -7.76 11.90 8.16
C ALA A 124 -7.93 10.69 9.08
N VAL A 125 -7.76 9.46 8.57
CA VAL A 125 -7.83 8.24 9.39
C VAL A 125 -6.62 8.19 10.34
N PRO A 126 -6.84 8.13 11.68
CA PRO A 126 -5.75 8.04 12.65
C PRO A 126 -4.75 6.92 12.34
N GLY A 127 -3.49 7.30 12.12
CA GLY A 127 -2.39 6.36 11.88
C GLY A 127 -1.93 6.23 10.42
N ILE A 128 -2.69 6.74 9.44
CA ILE A 128 -2.28 6.74 8.02
C ILE A 128 -1.29 7.89 7.77
N GLY A 129 -1.75 9.14 7.76
CA GLY A 129 -0.90 10.28 7.40
C GLY A 129 -0.55 10.34 5.91
N GLN A 130 -0.08 11.50 5.44
CA GLN A 130 0.02 11.84 4.03
C GLN A 130 0.78 10.81 3.16
N ALA A 131 1.89 10.27 3.67
CA ALA A 131 2.72 9.32 2.92
C ALA A 131 2.01 7.98 2.68
N LEU A 132 1.25 7.49 3.66
CA LEU A 132 0.47 6.25 3.54
C LEU A 132 -0.83 6.50 2.75
N ALA A 133 -1.43 7.68 2.87
CA ALA A 133 -2.59 8.07 2.06
C ALA A 133 -2.24 8.13 0.56
N ASN A 134 -1.08 8.72 0.20
CA ASN A 134 -0.56 8.72 -1.17
C ASN A 134 -0.32 7.29 -1.69
N MET A 135 0.25 6.41 -0.86
CA MET A 135 0.47 5.01 -1.22
C MET A 135 -0.85 4.26 -1.42
N ALA A 136 -1.83 4.50 -0.55
CA ALA A 136 -3.14 3.86 -0.63
C ALA A 136 -3.89 4.22 -1.92
N VAL A 137 -3.93 5.50 -2.32
CA VAL A 137 -4.58 5.88 -3.60
C VAL A 137 -3.88 5.27 -4.81
N LEU A 138 -2.55 5.15 -4.76
CA LEU A 138 -1.77 4.45 -5.79
C LEU A 138 -2.17 2.98 -5.90
N ILE A 139 -2.26 2.27 -4.77
CA ILE A 139 -2.67 0.85 -4.75
C ILE A 139 -4.14 0.71 -5.20
N LEU A 140 -5.04 1.59 -4.77
CA LEU A 140 -6.45 1.58 -5.17
C LEU A 140 -6.59 1.69 -6.70
N ALA A 141 -5.89 2.63 -7.32
CA ALA A 141 -5.86 2.81 -8.76
C ALA A 141 -5.26 1.62 -9.50
N ARG A 142 -4.09 1.17 -9.04
CA ARG A 142 -3.30 0.15 -9.75
C ARG A 142 -3.85 -1.26 -9.58
N ASN A 143 -4.10 -1.68 -8.34
CA ASN A 143 -4.41 -3.08 -7.99
C ASN A 143 -5.91 -3.38 -7.99
N TYR A 144 -6.77 -2.36 -8.01
CA TYR A 144 -8.22 -2.56 -7.94
C TYR A 144 -8.98 -1.83 -9.06
N GLY A 145 -8.28 -1.04 -9.88
CA GLY A 145 -8.89 -0.17 -10.89
C GLY A 145 -9.81 0.89 -10.28
N LEU A 146 -9.73 1.12 -8.97
CA LEU A 146 -10.60 2.05 -8.25
C LEU A 146 -10.00 3.46 -8.29
N LEU A 147 -10.84 4.48 -8.32
CA LEU A 147 -10.48 5.90 -8.36
C LEU A 147 -10.01 6.42 -9.74
N GLY A 148 -10.19 7.72 -9.91
CA GLY A 148 -9.48 8.52 -10.90
C GLY A 148 -9.96 8.47 -12.36
N GLY A 149 -10.45 7.32 -12.84
CA GLY A 149 -10.77 7.17 -14.27
C GLY A 149 -9.57 7.49 -15.17
N LYS A 150 -9.75 7.44 -16.50
CA LYS A 150 -8.62 7.56 -17.44
C LYS A 150 -7.80 8.85 -17.28
N GLU A 151 -8.45 9.97 -16.97
CA GLU A 151 -7.74 11.25 -16.87
C GLU A 151 -6.98 11.39 -15.55
N ALA A 152 -7.53 11.01 -14.40
CA ALA A 152 -6.78 11.17 -13.15
C ALA A 152 -5.67 10.11 -12.99
N LEU A 153 -5.74 8.97 -13.69
CA LEU A 153 -4.63 8.01 -13.74
C LEU A 153 -3.34 8.62 -14.31
N LYS A 154 -3.45 9.59 -15.22
CA LYS A 154 -2.29 10.32 -15.79
C LYS A 154 -1.55 11.17 -14.76
N GLU A 155 -2.26 11.58 -13.71
CA GLU A 155 -1.74 12.40 -12.61
C GLU A 155 -1.22 11.56 -11.43
N LEU A 156 -1.35 10.22 -11.51
CA LEU A 156 -0.78 9.33 -10.50
C LEU A 156 0.68 9.02 -10.85
N ASP A 157 1.56 9.53 -10.00
CA ASP A 157 3.00 9.35 -10.14
C ASP A 157 3.51 8.11 -9.41
N ILE A 158 4.62 7.57 -9.90
CA ILE A 158 5.40 6.57 -9.16
C ILE A 158 5.88 7.16 -7.84
N LYS A 159 6.14 6.32 -6.84
CA LYS A 159 6.82 6.69 -5.61
C LYS A 159 8.33 6.45 -5.78
N PRO A 160 9.18 7.50 -5.77
CA PRO A 160 10.63 7.39 -5.98
C PRO A 160 11.40 6.76 -4.79
N ASP A 161 11.03 5.54 -4.39
CA ASP A 161 11.70 4.86 -3.29
C ASP A 161 13.07 4.29 -3.69
N ILE A 162 13.81 3.77 -2.71
CA ILE A 162 15.16 3.23 -2.94
C ILE A 162 15.21 2.08 -3.95
N GLN A 163 14.12 1.33 -4.11
CA GLN A 163 14.02 0.18 -5.00
C GLN A 163 13.74 0.65 -6.42
N VAL A 164 12.68 1.44 -6.60
CA VAL A 164 12.28 2.04 -7.89
C VAL A 164 13.43 2.86 -8.47
N ARG A 165 14.05 3.72 -7.66
CA ARG A 165 15.24 4.51 -8.03
C ARG A 165 16.36 3.66 -8.58
N ARG A 166 16.76 2.63 -7.85
CA ARG A 166 17.88 1.77 -8.24
C ARG A 166 17.58 1.04 -9.54
N VAL A 167 16.34 0.59 -9.74
CA VAL A 167 15.93 -0.04 -11.01
C VAL A 167 15.98 0.97 -12.15
N PHE A 168 15.40 2.15 -11.99
CA PHE A 168 15.40 3.19 -13.03
C PHE A 168 16.83 3.63 -13.42
N GLU A 169 17.70 3.83 -12.43
CA GLU A 169 19.10 4.24 -12.66
C GLU A 169 19.93 3.13 -13.32
N ARG A 170 19.86 1.88 -12.81
CA ARG A 170 20.67 0.77 -13.34
C ARG A 170 20.20 0.27 -14.71
N SER A 171 18.91 0.39 -14.99
CA SER A 171 18.33 0.05 -16.30
C SER A 171 18.54 1.13 -17.36
N GLY A 172 19.09 2.30 -16.98
CA GLY A 172 19.32 3.42 -17.90
C GLY A 172 18.04 4.17 -18.30
N LEU A 173 16.92 3.95 -17.61
CA LEU A 173 15.69 4.74 -17.81
C LEU A 173 15.88 6.21 -17.39
N VAL A 174 16.82 6.47 -16.47
CA VAL A 174 17.26 7.80 -16.07
C VAL A 174 18.79 7.84 -15.93
N ILE A 175 19.36 9.04 -16.08
CA ILE A 175 20.79 9.26 -15.83
C ILE A 175 21.03 9.37 -14.31
N ARG A 176 21.96 8.57 -13.79
CA ARG A 176 22.37 8.62 -12.38
C ARG A 176 23.42 9.72 -12.12
N PRO A 177 23.35 10.43 -10.98
CA PRO A 177 22.29 10.37 -9.96
C PRO A 177 21.03 11.12 -10.43
N ALA A 178 19.85 10.52 -10.26
CA ALA A 178 18.60 11.14 -10.68
C ALA A 178 17.93 11.92 -9.53
N SER A 179 17.15 12.97 -9.82
CA SER A 179 16.24 13.57 -8.83
C SER A 179 14.92 12.79 -8.78
N ASP A 180 14.14 12.92 -7.69
CA ASP A 180 12.78 12.33 -7.64
C ASP A 180 11.93 12.77 -8.83
N GLN A 181 12.04 14.04 -9.24
CA GLN A 181 11.35 14.56 -10.42
C GLN A 181 11.79 13.87 -11.71
N ALA A 182 13.09 13.59 -11.89
CA ALA A 182 13.56 12.90 -13.09
C ALA A 182 13.01 11.47 -13.21
N LEU A 183 12.81 10.77 -12.09
CA LEU A 183 12.14 9.45 -12.11
C LEU A 183 10.67 9.60 -12.52
N ILE A 184 9.96 10.58 -11.94
CA ILE A 184 8.55 10.86 -12.25
C ILE A 184 8.40 11.22 -13.74
N ASP A 185 9.24 12.10 -14.27
CA ASP A 185 9.19 12.53 -15.67
C ASP A 185 9.48 11.36 -16.62
N ALA A 186 10.44 10.49 -16.27
CA ALA A 186 10.71 9.27 -17.03
C ALA A 186 9.49 8.32 -17.04
N ALA A 187 8.84 8.14 -15.88
CA ALA A 187 7.63 7.33 -15.80
C ALA A 187 6.49 7.91 -16.65
N LYS A 188 6.28 9.24 -16.60
CA LYS A 188 5.28 9.94 -17.44
C LYS A 188 5.56 9.76 -18.94
N LYS A 189 6.82 9.79 -19.34
CA LYS A 189 7.21 9.56 -20.74
C LYS A 189 6.97 8.13 -21.19
N LEU A 190 7.24 7.14 -20.32
CA LEU A 190 7.15 5.72 -20.64
C LEU A 190 5.72 5.19 -20.60
N ALA A 191 4.90 5.69 -19.67
CA ALA A 191 3.52 5.27 -19.46
C ALA A 191 2.60 6.49 -19.30
N PRO A 192 2.36 7.29 -20.36
CA PRO A 192 1.66 8.57 -20.26
C PRO A 192 0.20 8.46 -19.78
N ASP A 193 -0.45 7.32 -20.01
CA ASP A 193 -1.83 7.09 -19.56
C ASP A 193 -1.92 6.69 -18.08
N PHE A 194 -0.84 6.13 -17.51
CA PHE A 194 -0.79 5.72 -16.11
C PHE A 194 0.67 5.58 -15.62
N PRO A 195 1.37 6.67 -15.28
CA PRO A 195 2.79 6.64 -14.92
C PRO A 195 3.08 5.72 -13.72
N ALA A 196 2.21 5.79 -12.72
CA ALA A 196 2.17 4.96 -11.53
C ALA A 196 2.13 3.43 -11.79
N SER A 197 1.74 2.98 -12.99
CA SER A 197 1.78 1.56 -13.36
C SER A 197 3.20 0.96 -13.30
N LEU A 198 4.23 1.79 -13.41
CA LEU A 198 5.63 1.37 -13.37
C LEU A 198 6.17 1.18 -11.94
N ASP A 199 5.44 1.62 -10.91
CA ASP A 199 5.87 1.57 -9.51
C ASP A 199 6.04 0.13 -9.00
N ALA A 200 4.96 -0.66 -9.01
CA ALA A 200 4.98 -2.06 -8.54
C ALA A 200 6.02 -2.93 -9.26
N PRO A 201 6.07 -2.98 -10.61
CA PRO A 201 7.05 -3.83 -11.29
C PRO A 201 8.48 -3.38 -10.99
N ALA A 202 8.77 -2.08 -10.97
CA ALA A 202 10.11 -1.59 -10.64
C ALA A 202 10.49 -1.89 -9.18
N TRP A 203 9.54 -1.74 -8.26
CA TRP A 203 9.72 -2.10 -6.86
C TRP A 203 10.00 -3.60 -6.71
N GLU A 204 9.18 -4.47 -7.29
CA GLU A 204 9.34 -5.92 -7.27
C GLU A 204 10.70 -6.36 -7.85
N ILE A 205 11.07 -5.81 -9.00
CA ILE A 205 12.39 -6.04 -9.59
C ILE A 205 13.50 -5.60 -8.62
N GLY A 206 13.34 -4.44 -7.99
CA GLY A 206 14.29 -3.87 -7.04
C GLY A 206 14.50 -4.73 -5.80
N ARG A 207 13.44 -5.25 -5.18
CA ARG A 207 13.56 -6.11 -3.99
C ARG A 207 14.03 -7.53 -4.30
N THR A 208 13.57 -8.11 -5.40
CA THR A 208 13.75 -9.55 -5.67
C THR A 208 15.05 -9.83 -6.42
N PHE A 209 15.36 -9.03 -7.44
CA PHE A 209 16.51 -9.30 -8.33
C PHE A 209 17.59 -8.22 -8.21
N CYS A 210 17.23 -6.96 -8.43
CA CYS A 210 18.16 -5.84 -8.50
C CYS A 210 18.53 -5.35 -7.09
N LYS A 211 19.15 -6.18 -6.27
CA LYS A 211 19.53 -5.85 -4.87
C LYS A 211 20.73 -4.89 -4.82
N PRO A 212 20.91 -4.11 -3.73
CA PRO A 212 21.95 -3.09 -3.66
C PRO A 212 23.37 -3.66 -3.72
N LYS A 213 23.61 -4.81 -3.08
CA LYS A 213 24.94 -5.45 -2.99
C LYS A 213 25.21 -6.47 -4.09
N VAL A 214 24.37 -7.49 -4.20
CA VAL A 214 24.52 -8.59 -5.16
C VAL A 214 23.20 -8.75 -5.90
N ALA A 215 23.16 -8.26 -7.13
CA ALA A 215 21.98 -8.36 -7.99
C ALA A 215 21.95 -9.72 -8.69
N ASP A 216 20.77 -10.32 -8.76
CA ASP A 216 20.51 -11.54 -9.53
C ASP A 216 20.12 -11.16 -10.97
N CYS A 217 21.10 -10.69 -11.74
CA CYS A 217 20.88 -10.18 -13.09
C CYS A 217 20.45 -11.28 -14.08
N ASP A 218 20.87 -12.52 -13.84
CA ASP A 218 20.61 -13.65 -14.75
C ASP A 218 19.15 -14.10 -14.67
N ASN A 219 18.51 -14.00 -13.49
CA ASN A 219 17.07 -14.28 -13.32
C ASN A 219 16.20 -13.02 -13.36
N CYS A 220 16.78 -11.83 -13.53
CA CYS A 220 16.05 -10.57 -13.57
C CYS A 220 15.19 -10.49 -14.85
N PRO A 221 13.91 -10.06 -14.78
CA PRO A 221 13.08 -9.85 -15.97
C PRO A 221 13.64 -8.82 -16.97
N LEU A 222 14.54 -7.94 -16.53
CA LEU A 222 15.23 -6.97 -17.40
C LEU A 222 16.61 -7.45 -17.86
N GLY A 223 17.04 -8.67 -17.51
CA GLY A 223 18.42 -9.13 -17.61
C GLY A 223 19.04 -9.04 -19.01
N GLU A 224 18.24 -9.31 -20.04
CA GLU A 224 18.66 -9.30 -21.45
C GLU A 224 18.86 -7.89 -22.02
N VAL A 225 18.13 -6.89 -21.50
CA VAL A 225 18.10 -5.51 -22.05
C VAL A 225 18.72 -4.47 -21.11
N CYS A 226 18.89 -4.80 -19.84
CA CYS A 226 19.40 -3.87 -18.83
C CYS A 226 20.91 -3.64 -19.01
N PRO A 227 21.37 -2.38 -19.12
CA PRO A 227 22.79 -2.03 -19.21
C PRO A 227 23.58 -2.19 -17.90
N ARG A 228 22.89 -2.38 -16.76
CA ARG A 228 23.50 -2.66 -15.44
C ARG A 228 24.44 -1.54 -14.94
N LEU A 229 24.07 -0.28 -15.17
CA LEU A 229 24.89 0.93 -14.92
C LEU A 229 25.31 1.13 -13.45
#